data_AF-A0A7D5BCX0-F1
#
_entry.id   AF-A0A7D5BCX0-F1
#
_cell.length_a   1.000
_cell.length_b   1.000
_cell.length_c   1.000
_cell.angle_alpha   90.00
_cell.angle_beta   90.00
_cell.angle_gamma   90.00
#
_symmetry.space_group_name_H-M   'P 1'
#
loop_
_entity.id
_entity.type
_entity.pdbx_description
1 polymer ?
#
loop_
_entity_poly.entity_id
_entity_poly.type
_entity_poly.pdbx_seq_one_letter_code
_entity_poly.pdbx_strand_id
1 'polypeptide(L)'
;TFKMLDGAVLILSAKEGIQAQTKLLFSTLQKLQIPTIIFINKIDRAGVNLERLYMDIKTNLSQDVLFMQTVVDGSVYPVCSQTYIKEEYKEFVCNHDDDILERYLADSEISPADYWNTIIALVAKAKVYPVLHGSAMFNIGINELLDAISSFILPPASVSNRLSAYLYKIEHDPKGHKRSFLKIIDGSLRLRDVV
;
A
#
# COMPACT_ATOMS: atom_id res chain seq x y z
N THR A 1 -13.42 -1.22 -13.22
CA THR A 1 -12.21 -1.99 -13.56
C THR A 1 -11.03 -1.36 -12.83
N PHE A 2 -10.24 -2.13 -12.07
CA PHE A 2 -9.17 -1.66 -11.17
C PHE A 2 -8.11 -0.74 -11.82
N LYS A 3 -8.05 -0.68 -13.16
CA LYS A 3 -7.19 0.22 -13.96
C LYS A 3 -7.33 1.72 -13.67
N MET A 4 -8.30 2.12 -12.84
CA MET A 4 -8.53 3.52 -12.45
C MET A 4 -7.91 3.84 -11.09
N LEU A 5 -7.34 2.89 -10.36
CA LEU A 5 -6.79 3.14 -9.03
C LEU A 5 -5.32 3.54 -9.13
N ASP A 6 -4.93 4.55 -8.36
CA ASP A 6 -3.52 4.96 -8.19
C ASP A 6 -2.81 4.14 -7.10
N GLY A 7 -3.60 3.45 -6.26
CA GLY A 7 -3.12 2.52 -5.26
C GLY A 7 -4.29 1.78 -4.60
N ALA A 8 -3.97 0.81 -3.75
CA ALA A 8 -4.94 0.01 -3.02
C ALA A 8 -4.50 -0.25 -1.58
N VAL A 9 -5.47 -0.35 -0.67
CA VAL A 9 -5.27 -0.89 0.67
C VAL A 9 -6.00 -2.23 0.74
N LEU A 10 -5.24 -3.32 0.83
CA LEU A 10 -5.77 -4.67 0.98
C LEU A 10 -5.93 -5.00 2.46
N ILE A 11 -7.17 -5.12 2.91
CA ILE A 11 -7.48 -5.41 4.32
C ILE A 11 -7.54 -6.92 4.55
N LEU A 12 -6.79 -7.41 5.54
CA LEU A 12 -6.81 -8.77 6.04
C LEU A 12 -7.33 -8.79 7.48
N SER A 13 -8.05 -9.85 7.86
CA SER A 13 -8.45 -10.06 9.24
C SER A 13 -7.38 -10.86 9.97
N ALA A 14 -6.85 -10.35 11.08
CA ALA A 14 -5.87 -11.04 11.92
C ALA A 14 -6.39 -12.38 12.44
N LYS A 15 -7.73 -12.51 12.59
CA LYS A 15 -8.37 -13.72 13.10
C LYS A 15 -8.76 -14.71 12.01
N GLU A 16 -9.29 -14.23 10.90
CA GLU A 16 -9.81 -15.08 9.82
C GLU A 16 -8.73 -15.43 8.78
N GLY A 17 -7.63 -14.67 8.74
CA GLY A 17 -6.51 -14.90 7.84
C GLY A 17 -6.84 -14.61 6.38
N ILE A 18 -6.13 -15.31 5.48
CA ILE A 18 -6.23 -15.11 4.03
C ILE A 18 -7.28 -16.03 3.44
N GLN A 19 -8.22 -15.45 2.69
CA GLN A 19 -9.28 -16.17 1.99
C GLN A 19 -8.96 -16.29 0.49
N ALA A 20 -9.62 -17.23 -0.20
CA ALA A 20 -9.41 -17.43 -1.65
C ALA A 20 -9.66 -16.15 -2.47
N GLN A 21 -10.70 -15.38 -2.11
CA GLN A 21 -11.03 -14.11 -2.75
C GLN A 21 -9.91 -13.07 -2.59
N THR A 22 -9.29 -13.00 -1.41
CA THR A 22 -8.15 -12.12 -1.14
C THR A 22 -6.98 -12.42 -2.08
N LYS A 23 -6.67 -13.70 -2.33
CA LYS A 23 -5.58 -14.11 -3.23
C LYS A 23 -5.87 -13.68 -4.67
N LEU A 24 -7.11 -13.85 -5.13
CA LEU A 24 -7.53 -13.43 -6.46
C LEU A 24 -7.42 -11.90 -6.62
N LEU A 25 -7.88 -11.15 -5.61
CA LEU A 25 -7.76 -9.69 -5.61
C LEU A 25 -6.30 -9.26 -5.62
N PHE A 26 -5.47 -9.80 -4.75
CA PHE A 26 -4.04 -9.47 -4.67
C PHE A 26 -3.34 -9.77 -6.00
N SER A 27 -3.51 -10.96 -6.56
CA SER A 27 -2.92 -11.31 -7.87
C SER A 27 -3.37 -10.38 -9.01
N THR A 28 -4.59 -9.83 -8.92
CA THR A 28 -5.07 -8.83 -9.88
C THR A 28 -4.36 -7.49 -9.68
N LEU A 29 -4.17 -7.03 -8.44
CA LEU A 29 -3.40 -5.81 -8.13
C LEU A 29 -1.96 -5.93 -8.64
N GLN A 30 -1.30 -7.08 -8.43
CA GLN A 30 0.05 -7.33 -8.92
C GLN A 30 0.13 -7.28 -10.45
N LYS A 31 -0.77 -7.97 -11.15
CA LYS A 31 -0.83 -7.97 -12.63
C LYS A 31 -1.06 -6.59 -13.22
N LEU A 32 -1.77 -5.74 -12.51
CA LEU A 32 -2.02 -4.35 -12.91
C LEU A 32 -0.95 -3.38 -12.39
N GLN A 33 0.06 -3.88 -11.67
CA GLN A 33 1.12 -3.10 -11.04
C GLN A 33 0.59 -1.95 -10.18
N ILE A 34 -0.50 -2.20 -9.44
CA ILE A 34 -1.11 -1.20 -8.56
C ILE A 34 -0.35 -1.22 -7.23
N PRO A 35 0.24 -0.08 -6.79
CA PRO A 35 0.84 0.04 -5.46
C PRO A 35 -0.15 -0.39 -4.38
N THR A 36 0.26 -1.32 -3.53
CA THR A 36 -0.67 -1.95 -2.58
C THR A 36 -0.07 -1.99 -1.18
N ILE A 37 -0.80 -1.42 -0.22
CA ILE A 37 -0.54 -1.54 1.21
C ILE A 37 -1.40 -2.68 1.75
N ILE A 38 -0.84 -3.56 2.57
CA ILE A 38 -1.60 -4.61 3.26
C ILE A 38 -1.86 -4.15 4.70
N PHE A 39 -3.12 -4.19 5.14
CA PHE A 39 -3.49 -3.84 6.50
C PHE A 39 -4.13 -5.02 7.23
N ILE A 40 -3.48 -5.52 8.27
CA ILE A 40 -3.97 -6.59 9.13
C ILE A 40 -4.80 -5.97 10.25
N ASN A 41 -6.12 -6.07 10.13
CA ASN A 41 -7.11 -5.52 11.05
C ASN A 41 -7.55 -6.55 12.10
N LYS A 42 -8.17 -6.08 13.19
CA LYS A 42 -8.71 -6.89 14.29
C LYS A 42 -7.65 -7.60 15.13
N ILE A 43 -6.48 -6.98 15.33
CA ILE A 43 -5.39 -7.53 16.16
C ILE A 43 -5.78 -7.68 17.65
N ASP A 44 -6.84 -7.01 18.08
CA ASP A 44 -7.42 -7.06 19.43
C ASP A 44 -8.14 -8.38 19.76
N ARG A 45 -8.44 -9.21 18.75
CA ARG A 45 -9.26 -10.40 18.96
C ARG A 45 -8.48 -11.51 19.66
N ALA A 46 -9.14 -12.17 20.62
CA ALA A 46 -8.59 -13.32 21.31
C ALA A 46 -8.21 -14.47 20.35
N GLY A 47 -7.05 -15.07 20.60
CA GLY A 47 -6.51 -16.19 19.82
C GLY A 47 -6.13 -15.81 18.38
N VAL A 48 -5.75 -14.54 18.16
CA VAL A 48 -5.00 -14.13 16.97
C VAL A 48 -3.58 -14.70 17.08
N ASN A 49 -3.07 -15.25 15.97
CA ASN A 49 -1.69 -15.73 15.86
C ASN A 49 -1.07 -15.06 14.64
N LEU A 50 -0.35 -13.96 14.88
CA LEU A 50 0.25 -13.14 13.84
C LEU A 50 1.39 -13.87 13.12
N GLU A 51 2.23 -14.60 13.85
CA GLU A 51 3.33 -15.37 13.25
C GLU A 51 2.84 -16.34 12.17
N ARG A 52 1.76 -17.09 12.46
CA ARG A 52 1.13 -17.96 11.47
C ARG A 52 0.59 -17.17 10.28
N LEU A 53 -0.06 -16.04 10.53
CA LEU A 53 -0.58 -15.19 9.46
C LEU A 53 0.55 -14.61 8.59
N TYR A 54 1.70 -14.27 9.15
CA TYR A 54 2.86 -13.79 8.41
C TYR A 54 3.39 -14.86 7.46
N MET A 55 3.50 -16.10 7.93
CA MET A 55 3.85 -17.24 7.08
C MET A 55 2.83 -17.45 5.97
N ASP A 56 1.53 -17.36 6.29
CA ASP A 56 0.46 -17.48 5.32
C ASP A 56 0.52 -16.36 4.26
N ILE A 57 0.81 -15.10 4.65
CA ILE A 57 1.01 -13.97 3.73
C ILE A 57 2.18 -14.23 2.79
N LYS A 58 3.33 -14.61 3.34
CA LYS A 58 4.53 -14.90 2.55
C LYS A 58 4.29 -16.03 1.54
N THR A 59 3.56 -17.06 1.95
CA THR A 59 3.29 -18.25 1.12
C THR A 59 2.22 -18.00 0.06
N ASN A 60 1.17 -17.24 0.39
CA ASN A 60 -0.04 -17.16 -0.44
C ASN A 60 -0.23 -15.84 -1.17
N LEU A 61 0.46 -14.76 -0.75
CA LEU A 61 0.40 -13.46 -1.38
C LEU A 61 1.75 -13.14 -2.05
N SER A 62 2.80 -12.86 -1.28
CA SER A 62 4.13 -12.53 -1.81
C SER A 62 5.19 -12.65 -0.72
N GLN A 63 6.41 -13.05 -1.10
CA GLN A 63 7.59 -13.00 -0.23
C GLN A 63 8.11 -11.57 -0.04
N ASP A 64 7.75 -10.65 -0.94
CA ASP A 64 8.24 -9.27 -1.01
C ASP A 64 7.41 -8.34 -0.13
N VAL A 65 7.11 -8.81 1.09
CA VAL A 65 6.33 -8.07 2.09
C VAL A 65 7.25 -7.49 3.16
N LEU A 66 6.99 -6.25 3.56
CA LEU A 66 7.77 -5.56 4.58
C LEU A 66 6.85 -5.18 5.75
N PHE A 67 7.04 -5.81 6.91
CA PHE A 67 6.23 -5.48 8.09
C PHE A 67 6.71 -4.17 8.69
N MET A 68 5.87 -3.14 8.61
CA MET A 68 6.24 -1.78 9.04
C MET A 68 6.22 -1.65 10.57
N GLN A 69 5.48 -2.54 11.24
CA GLN A 69 5.18 -2.49 12.66
C GLN A 69 5.24 -3.89 13.28
N THR A 70 5.60 -3.93 14.56
CA THR A 70 5.36 -5.09 15.43
C THR A 70 4.15 -4.84 16.33
N VAL A 71 3.52 -5.90 16.83
CA VAL A 71 2.36 -5.83 17.72
C VAL A 71 2.75 -6.39 19.09
N VAL A 72 2.61 -5.59 20.14
CA VAL A 72 2.86 -5.99 21.54
C VAL A 72 1.67 -5.54 22.38
N ASP A 73 1.05 -6.49 23.09
CA ASP A 73 -0.11 -6.25 23.96
C ASP A 73 -1.25 -5.48 23.28
N GLY A 74 -1.51 -5.80 22.01
CA GLY A 74 -2.57 -5.17 21.21
C GLY A 74 -2.23 -3.76 20.69
N SER A 75 -1.05 -3.24 21.00
CA SER A 75 -0.53 -1.96 20.48
C SER A 75 0.49 -2.18 19.36
N VAL A 76 0.64 -1.20 18.49
CA VAL A 76 1.57 -1.25 17.35
C VAL A 76 2.80 -0.39 17.61
N TYR A 77 3.98 -0.87 17.19
CA TYR A 77 5.24 -0.16 17.32
C TYR A 77 6.00 -0.19 15.98
N PRO A 78 6.50 0.95 15.48
CA PRO A 78 7.20 1.00 14.20
C PRO A 78 8.52 0.23 14.28
N VAL A 79 8.80 -0.58 13.26
CA VAL A 79 10.08 -1.25 13.04
C VAL A 79 10.71 -0.90 11.69
N CYS A 80 9.95 -0.21 10.84
CA CYS A 80 10.42 0.40 9.60
C CYS A 80 9.70 1.74 9.40
N SER A 81 10.46 2.83 9.39
CA SER A 81 10.00 4.21 9.22
C SER A 81 11.09 5.02 8.52
N GLN A 82 10.74 6.25 8.12
CA GLN A 82 11.70 7.17 7.49
C GLN A 82 12.94 7.45 8.35
N THR A 83 12.84 7.35 9.67
CA THR A 83 13.92 7.64 10.61
C THR A 83 14.58 6.40 11.21
N TYR A 84 13.99 5.22 11.01
CA TYR A 84 14.49 3.97 11.58
C TYR A 84 14.14 2.78 10.71
N ILE A 85 15.15 2.01 10.29
CA ILE A 85 14.98 0.77 9.53
C ILE A 85 15.66 -0.35 10.30
N LYS A 86 14.90 -1.36 10.72
CA LYS A 86 15.45 -2.58 11.34
C LYS A 86 16.40 -3.29 10.38
N GLU A 87 17.48 -3.87 10.90
CA GLU A 87 18.57 -4.45 10.09
C GLU A 87 18.10 -5.47 9.04
N GLU A 88 17.19 -6.36 9.43
CA GLU A 88 16.59 -7.36 8.51
C GLU A 88 15.90 -6.73 7.29
N TYR A 89 15.40 -5.51 7.42
CA TYR A 89 14.78 -4.79 6.30
C TYR A 89 15.78 -4.03 5.46
N LYS A 90 16.95 -3.67 6.00
CA LYS A 90 18.04 -3.14 5.18
C LYS A 90 18.52 -4.20 4.19
N GLU A 91 18.78 -5.41 4.67
CA GLU A 91 19.16 -6.56 3.83
C GLU A 91 18.08 -6.86 2.78
N PHE A 92 16.81 -6.81 3.18
CA PHE A 92 15.68 -6.97 2.26
C PHE A 92 15.70 -5.94 1.12
N VAL A 93 15.95 -4.65 1.44
CA VAL A 93 16.03 -3.59 0.42
C VAL A 93 17.24 -3.78 -0.48
N CYS A 94 18.40 -4.16 0.07
CA CYS A 94 19.59 -4.48 -0.73
C CYS A 94 19.30 -5.59 -1.77
N ASN A 95 18.51 -6.61 -1.41
CA ASN A 95 18.14 -7.67 -2.35
C ASN A 95 17.21 -7.21 -3.51
N HIS A 96 16.68 -5.99 -3.44
CA HIS A 96 15.74 -5.45 -4.42
C HIS A 96 16.27 -4.25 -5.21
N ASP A 97 17.40 -3.68 -4.81
CA ASP A 97 17.98 -2.47 -5.38
C ASP A 97 19.51 -2.56 -5.40
N ASP A 98 20.06 -2.67 -6.63
CA ASP A 98 21.49 -2.89 -6.85
C ASP A 98 22.33 -1.72 -6.34
N ASP A 99 21.85 -0.47 -6.44
CA ASP A 99 22.57 0.72 -5.96
C ASP A 99 22.71 0.71 -4.43
N ILE A 100 21.65 0.35 -3.72
CA ILE A 100 21.69 0.18 -2.26
C ILE A 100 22.60 -0.99 -1.86
N LEU A 101 22.55 -2.11 -2.60
CA LEU A 101 23.41 -3.27 -2.35
C LEU A 101 24.89 -2.92 -2.52
N GLU A 102 25.26 -2.23 -3.60
CA GLU A 102 26.65 -1.80 -3.86
C GLU A 102 27.18 -0.91 -2.73
N ARG A 103 26.39 0.09 -2.31
CA ARG A 103 26.75 0.97 -1.18
C ARG A 103 26.90 0.20 0.12
N TYR A 104 26.03 -0.79 0.36
CA TYR A 104 26.04 -1.60 1.59
C TYR A 104 27.28 -2.51 1.64
N LEU A 105 27.63 -3.16 0.53
CA LEU A 105 28.84 -3.99 0.43
C LEU A 105 30.14 -3.19 0.52
N ALA A 106 30.10 -1.90 0.14
CA ALA A 106 31.21 -0.98 0.27
C ALA A 106 31.36 -0.36 1.67
N ASP A 107 30.59 -0.79 2.66
CA ASP A 107 30.51 -0.21 4.02
C ASP A 107 30.30 1.33 3.99
N SER A 108 29.60 1.82 2.96
CA SER A 108 29.28 3.24 2.83
C SER A 108 28.14 3.62 3.77
N GLU A 109 28.14 4.86 4.26
CA GLU A 109 27.04 5.35 5.09
C GLU A 109 25.74 5.45 4.25
N ILE A 110 24.72 4.67 4.64
CA ILE A 110 23.38 4.71 4.05
C ILE A 110 22.41 5.18 5.12
N SER A 111 21.77 6.32 4.87
CA SER A 111 20.84 6.89 5.82
C SER A 111 19.52 6.10 5.83
N PRO A 112 18.75 6.11 6.95
CA PRO A 112 17.39 5.56 6.96
C PRO A 112 16.48 6.15 5.87
N ALA A 113 16.72 7.41 5.50
CA ALA A 113 15.98 8.08 4.43
C ALA A 113 16.27 7.49 3.04
N ASP A 114 17.52 7.07 2.76
CA ASP A 114 17.88 6.42 1.50
C ASP A 114 17.13 5.09 1.34
N TYR A 115 17.13 4.26 2.39
CA TYR A 115 16.35 3.03 2.41
C TYR A 115 14.86 3.31 2.26
N TRP A 116 14.33 4.31 2.98
CA TRP A 116 12.91 4.68 2.91
C TRP A 116 12.48 5.11 1.51
N ASN A 117 13.27 5.95 0.84
CA ASN A 117 13.01 6.39 -0.53
C ASN A 117 13.05 5.21 -1.51
N THR A 118 13.97 4.27 -1.30
CA THR A 118 14.05 3.04 -2.09
C THR A 118 12.80 2.18 -1.89
N ILE A 119 12.33 2.02 -0.64
CA ILE A 119 11.07 1.32 -0.35
C ILE A 119 9.90 2.01 -1.07
N ILE A 120 9.77 3.33 -1.01
CA ILE A 120 8.72 4.07 -1.75
C ILE A 120 8.76 3.74 -3.24
N ALA A 121 9.95 3.76 -3.86
CA ALA A 121 10.11 3.45 -5.28
C ALA A 121 9.75 1.99 -5.61
N LEU A 122 10.05 1.05 -4.73
CA LEU A 122 9.69 -0.36 -4.88
C LEU A 122 8.18 -0.59 -4.74
N VAL A 123 7.52 0.09 -3.79
CA VAL A 123 6.06 0.03 -3.61
C VAL A 123 5.33 0.65 -4.78
N ALA A 124 5.80 1.80 -5.30
CA ALA A 124 5.24 2.45 -6.49
C ALA A 124 5.29 1.56 -7.74
N LYS A 125 6.27 0.64 -7.82
CA LYS A 125 6.40 -0.34 -8.90
C LYS A 125 5.68 -1.67 -8.61
N ALA A 126 4.95 -1.75 -7.49
CA ALA A 126 4.32 -2.97 -6.98
C ALA A 126 5.31 -4.15 -6.84
N LYS A 127 6.57 -3.87 -6.48
CA LYS A 127 7.60 -4.88 -6.21
C LYS A 127 7.66 -5.27 -4.73
N VAL A 128 7.34 -4.33 -3.84
CA VAL A 128 7.31 -4.55 -2.39
C VAL A 128 5.96 -4.11 -1.85
N TYR A 129 5.47 -4.78 -0.81
CA TYR A 129 4.16 -4.52 -0.21
C TYR A 129 4.30 -4.24 1.30
N PRO A 130 4.10 -2.99 1.76
CA PRO A 130 4.17 -2.67 3.18
C PRO A 130 2.98 -3.28 3.90
N VAL A 131 3.25 -3.91 5.05
CA VAL A 131 2.25 -4.54 5.91
C VAL A 131 2.15 -3.74 7.22
N LEU A 132 0.96 -3.22 7.48
CA LEU A 132 0.62 -2.54 8.73
C LEU A 132 -0.40 -3.35 9.53
N HIS A 133 -0.49 -3.04 10.81
CA HIS A 133 -1.35 -3.73 11.77
C HIS A 133 -2.28 -2.73 12.44
N GLY A 134 -3.45 -3.20 12.88
CA GLY A 134 -4.29 -2.36 13.71
C GLY A 134 -5.61 -2.97 14.14
N SER A 135 -6.36 -2.17 14.87
CA SER A 135 -7.76 -2.42 15.19
C SER A 135 -8.55 -1.17 14.89
N ALA A 136 -9.32 -1.20 13.81
CA ALA A 136 -10.22 -0.10 13.46
C ALA A 136 -11.26 0.16 14.57
N MET A 137 -11.69 -0.89 15.29
CA MET A 137 -12.66 -0.75 16.38
C MET A 137 -12.11 0.05 17.56
N PHE A 138 -10.81 -0.10 17.86
CA PHE A 138 -10.13 0.58 18.96
C PHE A 138 -9.26 1.76 18.51
N ASN A 139 -9.33 2.14 17.23
CA ASN A 139 -8.52 3.20 16.62
C ASN A 139 -6.99 2.98 16.78
N ILE A 140 -6.54 1.73 16.73
CA ILE A 140 -5.12 1.34 16.83
C ILE A 140 -4.56 1.16 15.42
N GLY A 141 -3.40 1.75 15.11
CA GLY A 141 -2.73 1.59 13.82
C GLY A 141 -3.33 2.41 12.67
N ILE A 142 -4.37 3.21 12.94
CA ILE A 142 -5.10 3.95 11.90
C ILE A 142 -4.34 5.18 11.42
N ASN A 143 -3.67 5.90 12.32
CA ASN A 143 -2.84 7.05 11.93
C ASN A 143 -1.68 6.57 11.07
N GLU A 144 -1.03 5.48 11.46
CA GLU A 144 0.07 4.88 10.72
C GLU A 144 -0.38 4.37 9.35
N LEU A 145 -1.60 3.87 9.23
CA LEU A 145 -2.19 3.52 7.93
C LEU A 145 -2.39 4.77 7.05
N LEU A 146 -2.88 5.87 7.60
CA LEU A 146 -3.06 7.13 6.86
C LEU A 146 -1.72 7.73 6.42
N ASP A 147 -0.71 7.67 7.28
CA ASP A 147 0.66 8.10 6.98
C ASP A 147 1.27 7.22 5.87
N ALA A 148 1.05 5.90 5.94
CA ALA A 148 1.49 4.96 4.91
C ALA A 148 0.80 5.22 3.56
N ILE A 149 -0.51 5.50 3.55
CA ILE A 149 -1.23 5.89 2.31
C ILE A 149 -0.59 7.13 1.70
N SER A 150 -0.32 8.14 2.52
CA SER A 150 0.27 9.41 2.07
C SER A 150 1.72 9.24 1.56
N SER A 151 2.45 8.29 2.12
CA SER A 151 3.86 8.02 1.75
C SER A 151 4.00 7.12 0.53
N PHE A 152 3.13 6.12 0.38
CA PHE A 152 3.30 5.04 -0.61
C PHE A 152 2.33 5.11 -1.80
N ILE A 153 1.17 5.74 -1.65
CA ILE A 153 0.20 5.89 -2.74
C ILE A 153 0.31 7.32 -3.27
N LEU A 154 1.28 7.51 -4.17
CA LEU A 154 1.55 8.82 -4.77
C LEU A 154 0.63 9.08 -5.97
N PRO A 155 0.13 10.31 -6.15
CA PRO A 155 -0.63 10.65 -7.34
C PRO A 155 0.25 10.55 -8.59
N PRO A 156 -0.33 10.20 -9.75
CA PRO A 156 0.41 10.19 -11.00
C PRO A 156 0.92 11.60 -11.34
N ALA A 157 2.12 11.68 -11.92
CA ALA A 157 2.64 12.95 -12.40
C ALA A 157 1.79 13.49 -13.56
N SER A 158 1.50 14.79 -13.55
CA SER A 158 0.87 15.46 -14.71
C SER A 158 1.85 15.51 -15.87
N VAL A 159 1.38 15.21 -17.08
CA VAL A 159 2.24 15.01 -18.27
C VAL A 159 2.02 16.10 -19.33
N SER A 160 0.80 16.58 -19.46
CA SER A 160 0.32 17.32 -20.64
C SER A 160 -0.50 18.56 -20.27
N ASN A 161 -1.04 18.66 -19.05
CA ASN A 161 -2.05 19.65 -18.62
C ASN A 161 -3.31 19.71 -19.51
N ARG A 162 -3.39 18.91 -20.58
CA ARG A 162 -4.57 18.75 -21.42
C ARG A 162 -5.57 17.91 -20.66
N LEU A 163 -6.80 18.41 -20.59
CA LEU A 163 -7.88 17.71 -19.91
C LEU A 163 -8.09 16.32 -20.51
N SER A 164 -7.91 15.30 -19.68
CA SER A 164 -8.19 13.90 -19.99
C SER A 164 -8.83 13.23 -18.79
N ALA A 165 -9.88 12.43 -19.03
CA ALA A 165 -10.63 11.79 -17.96
C ALA A 165 -11.25 10.47 -18.41
N TYR A 166 -11.45 9.56 -17.45
CA TYR A 166 -12.19 8.33 -17.65
C TYR A 166 -13.55 8.37 -16.96
N LEU A 167 -14.61 8.12 -17.72
CA LEU A 167 -15.94 7.88 -17.18
C LEU A 167 -16.02 6.44 -16.66
N TYR A 168 -16.06 6.27 -15.34
CA TYR A 168 -15.99 4.93 -14.72
C TYR A 168 -17.29 4.47 -14.09
N LYS A 169 -18.24 5.37 -13.85
CA LYS A 169 -19.56 5.04 -13.30
C LYS A 169 -20.62 5.99 -13.81
N ILE A 170 -21.80 5.45 -14.09
CA ILE A 170 -23.01 6.21 -14.38
C ILE A 170 -24.08 5.70 -13.43
N GLU A 171 -24.69 6.61 -12.69
CA GLU A 171 -25.84 6.33 -11.82
C GLU A 171 -27.03 7.18 -12.24
N HIS A 172 -28.21 6.74 -11.85
CA HIS A 172 -29.41 7.57 -11.92
C HIS A 172 -29.85 7.87 -10.50
N ASP A 173 -30.11 9.13 -10.21
CA ASP A 173 -30.73 9.50 -8.94
C ASP A 173 -32.19 9.00 -8.90
N PRO A 174 -32.86 9.02 -7.73
CA PRO A 174 -34.26 8.57 -7.62
C PRO A 174 -35.25 9.36 -8.49
N LYS A 175 -34.86 10.51 -9.03
CA LYS A 175 -35.65 11.35 -9.94
C LYS A 175 -35.33 11.07 -11.42
N GLY A 176 -34.42 10.14 -11.71
CA GLY A 176 -34.01 9.76 -13.05
C GLY A 176 -32.88 10.61 -13.64
N HIS A 177 -32.29 11.55 -12.89
CA HIS A 177 -31.17 12.33 -13.39
C HIS A 177 -29.89 11.51 -13.43
N LYS A 178 -29.18 11.58 -14.55
CA LYS A 178 -27.90 10.90 -14.75
C LYS A 178 -26.79 11.60 -13.97
N ARG A 179 -26.08 10.85 -13.12
CA ARG A 179 -24.83 11.25 -12.46
C ARG A 179 -23.68 10.47 -13.08
N SER A 180 -22.68 11.20 -13.57
CA SER A 180 -21.51 10.63 -14.24
C SER A 180 -20.27 10.86 -13.39
N PHE A 181 -19.55 9.79 -13.06
CA PHE A 181 -18.34 9.86 -12.25
C PHE A 181 -17.12 9.74 -13.15
N LEU A 182 -16.28 10.76 -13.08
CA LEU A 182 -15.09 10.91 -13.91
C LEU A 182 -13.86 10.85 -13.01
N LYS A 183 -12.83 10.12 -13.44
CA LYS A 183 -11.47 10.28 -12.90
C LYS A 183 -10.71 11.17 -13.87
N ILE A 184 -10.34 12.36 -13.43
CA ILE A 184 -9.44 13.24 -14.20
C ILE A 184 -8.03 12.65 -14.09
N ILE A 185 -7.40 12.41 -15.24
CA ILE A 185 -6.04 11.89 -15.35
C ILE A 185 -5.05 13.04 -15.52
N ASP A 186 -5.44 14.08 -16.26
CA ASP A 186 -4.63 15.28 -16.44
C ASP A 186 -5.51 16.50 -16.74
N GLY A 187 -4.95 17.69 -16.55
CA GLY A 187 -5.63 18.97 -16.72
C GLY A 187 -6.67 19.28 -15.64
N SER A 188 -7.57 20.21 -15.95
CA SER A 188 -8.62 20.66 -15.02
C SER A 188 -9.95 20.83 -15.74
N LEU A 189 -11.05 20.52 -15.05
CA LEU A 189 -12.41 20.81 -15.50
C LEU A 189 -13.07 21.79 -14.52
N ARG A 190 -13.58 22.90 -15.02
CA ARG A 190 -14.28 23.94 -14.27
C ARG A 190 -15.78 23.92 -14.56
N LEU A 191 -16.55 24.56 -13.68
CA LEU A 191 -17.99 24.72 -13.89
C LEU A 191 -18.24 25.45 -15.22
N ARG A 192 -19.06 24.84 -16.08
CA ARG A 192 -19.45 25.33 -17.42
C ARG A 192 -18.39 25.19 -18.51
N ASP A 193 -17.30 24.47 -18.27
CA ASP A 193 -16.39 24.08 -19.35
C ASP A 193 -17.12 23.18 -20.37
N VAL A 194 -16.77 23.35 -21.65
CA VAL A 194 -17.28 22.53 -22.76
C VAL A 194 -16.15 21.58 -23.15
N VAL A 195 -16.42 20.27 -23.07
CA VAL A 195 -15.49 19.16 -23.30
C VAL A 195 -15.97 18.25 -24.41
#